data_AF-A0A1X4IAV4-F1
#
_entry.id   AF-A0A1X4IAV4-F1
#
_cell.length_a   1.000
_cell.length_b   1.000
_cell.length_c   1.000
_cell.angle_alpha   90.00
_cell.angle_beta   90.00
_cell.angle_gamma   90.00
#
_symmetry.space_group_name_H-M   'P 1'
#
loop_
_entity.id
_entity.type
_entity.pdbx_description
1 polymer ?
#
loop_
_entity_poly.entity_id
_entity_poly.type
_entity_poly.pdbx_seq_one_letter_code
_entity_poly.pdbx_strand_id
1 'polypeptide(L)'
;EIGAARVGLRISPGSTVNGIEEGGTEEIHPALAERLGGLGLAYLHLVSADPDAPVFAKIRAAWPGTLVANPVLEEMSSDAVHRASGRLLDAGADLIALGRPFLANPDLVRRLRLDAPLNQVRDRYLMYVGGADGYTDYPTLDDQPSRSSIVAFDGPRVV
;
A
#
# COMPACT_ATOMS: atom_id res chain seq x y z
N GLU A 1 -28.24 -3.71 -11.76
CA GLU A 1 -27.48 -2.64 -11.08
C GLU A 1 -26.42 -3.25 -10.16
N ILE A 2 -25.26 -2.60 -9.95
CA ILE A 2 -24.16 -3.13 -9.13
C ILE A 2 -24.46 -3.05 -7.62
N GLY A 3 -25.12 -2.00 -7.11
CA GLY A 3 -25.52 -1.85 -5.70
C GLY A 3 -24.41 -1.36 -4.76
N ALA A 4 -24.76 -0.51 -3.79
CA ALA A 4 -23.81 0.20 -2.92
C ALA A 4 -22.82 -0.70 -2.15
N ALA A 5 -23.29 -1.85 -1.66
CA ALA A 5 -22.47 -2.83 -0.95
C ALA A 5 -21.37 -3.49 -1.81
N ARG A 6 -21.33 -3.20 -3.12
CA ARG A 6 -20.29 -3.65 -4.07
C ARG A 6 -19.56 -2.49 -4.73
N VAL A 7 -19.69 -1.28 -4.20
CA VAL A 7 -19.04 -0.06 -4.69
C VAL A 7 -18.15 0.53 -3.60
N GLY A 8 -16.88 0.74 -3.91
CA GLY A 8 -15.95 1.48 -3.06
C GLY A 8 -15.56 2.82 -3.68
N LEU A 9 -15.23 3.80 -2.85
CA LEU A 9 -14.72 5.10 -3.27
C LEU A 9 -13.25 5.23 -2.91
N ARG A 10 -12.40 5.69 -3.83
CA ARG A 10 -10.98 5.97 -3.58
C ARG A 10 -10.70 7.46 -3.77
N ILE A 11 -10.11 8.10 -2.75
CA ILE A 11 -9.79 9.53 -2.75
C ILE A 11 -8.34 9.74 -2.32
N SER A 12 -7.78 10.89 -2.71
CA SER A 12 -6.38 11.26 -2.44
C SER A 12 -6.30 12.68 -1.87
N PRO A 13 -6.68 12.87 -0.59
CA PRO A 13 -6.55 14.18 0.07
C PRO A 13 -5.10 14.66 0.02
N GLY A 14 -4.88 15.94 -0.29
CA GLY A 14 -3.57 16.59 -0.36
C GLY A 14 -2.82 16.34 -1.67
N SER A 15 -3.38 15.59 -2.62
CA SER A 15 -2.64 15.17 -3.81
C SER A 15 -2.61 16.25 -4.89
N THR A 16 -1.41 16.67 -5.28
CA THR A 16 -1.15 17.61 -6.38
C THR A 16 -0.70 16.92 -7.67
N VAL A 17 -0.82 15.59 -7.74
CA VAL A 17 -0.40 14.78 -8.88
C VAL A 17 -1.08 15.26 -10.17
N ASN A 18 -0.33 15.28 -11.27
CA ASN A 18 -0.81 15.73 -12.59
C ASN A 18 -1.28 17.20 -12.65
N GLY A 19 -0.73 18.07 -11.79
CA GLY A 19 -1.03 19.50 -11.81
C GLY A 19 -2.35 19.85 -11.12
N ILE A 20 -2.82 19.00 -10.21
CA ILE A 20 -3.97 19.31 -9.37
C ILE A 20 -3.57 20.43 -8.39
N GLU A 21 -4.27 21.56 -8.48
CA GLU A 21 -4.26 22.58 -7.44
C GLU A 21 -5.36 22.26 -6.44
N GLU A 22 -4.97 21.91 -5.22
CA GLU A 22 -5.92 21.60 -4.15
C GLU A 22 -5.84 22.66 -3.05
N GLY A 23 -7.01 23.10 -2.58
CA GLY A 23 -7.16 23.95 -1.41
C GLY A 23 -8.34 23.46 -0.57
N GLY A 24 -8.32 23.78 0.73
CA GLY A 24 -9.39 23.38 1.65
C GLY A 24 -9.48 21.87 1.89
N THR A 25 -8.36 21.14 1.80
CA THR A 25 -8.30 19.68 1.95
C THR A 25 -8.91 19.23 3.29
N GLU A 26 -8.69 19.99 4.36
CA GLU A 26 -9.20 19.68 5.69
C GLU A 26 -10.70 19.92 5.86
N GLU A 27 -11.33 20.64 4.94
CA GLU A 27 -12.76 20.94 4.92
C GLU A 27 -13.50 20.04 3.92
N ILE A 28 -12.97 19.91 2.69
CA ILE A 28 -13.67 19.28 1.56
C ILE A 28 -13.77 17.76 1.72
N HIS A 29 -12.70 17.09 2.18
CA HIS A 29 -12.70 15.63 2.28
C HIS A 29 -13.57 15.11 3.44
N PRO A 30 -13.55 15.70 4.65
CA PRO A 30 -14.48 15.31 5.71
C PRO A 30 -15.94 15.60 5.34
N ALA A 31 -16.19 16.73 4.68
CA ALA A 31 -17.47 17.03 4.06
C ALA A 31 -17.90 15.91 3.11
N LEU A 32 -17.06 15.52 2.15
CA LEU A 32 -17.38 14.44 1.22
C LEU A 32 -17.71 13.13 1.95
N ALA A 33 -16.90 12.75 2.94
CA ALA A 33 -17.11 11.56 3.75
C ALA A 33 -18.47 11.57 4.47
N GLU A 34 -18.85 12.70 5.10
CA GLU A 34 -20.14 12.86 5.78
C GLU A 34 -21.32 12.66 4.82
N ARG A 35 -21.27 13.27 3.62
CA ARG A 35 -22.41 13.24 2.69
C ARG A 35 -22.59 11.87 2.05
N LEU A 36 -21.50 11.11 1.90
CA LEU A 36 -21.53 9.77 1.31
C LEU A 36 -21.67 8.67 2.36
N GLY A 37 -21.42 8.94 3.64
CA GLY A 37 -21.42 7.94 4.71
C GLY A 37 -22.75 7.21 4.89
N GLY A 38 -23.87 7.88 4.60
CA GLY A 38 -25.22 7.29 4.67
C GLY A 38 -25.60 6.40 3.48
N LEU A 39 -24.77 6.32 2.44
CA LEU A 39 -25.11 5.58 1.21
C LEU A 39 -24.86 4.07 1.29
N GLY A 40 -24.20 3.59 2.36
CA GLY A 40 -23.89 2.17 2.52
C GLY A 40 -22.90 1.64 1.48
N LEU A 41 -21.92 2.47 1.07
CA LEU A 41 -20.82 2.02 0.22
C LEU A 41 -19.98 0.95 0.93
N ALA A 42 -19.39 0.04 0.16
CA ALA A 42 -18.58 -1.05 0.68
C ALA A 42 -17.36 -0.55 1.47
N TYR A 43 -16.69 0.50 0.98
CA TYR A 43 -15.56 1.12 1.66
C TYR A 43 -15.21 2.51 1.10
N LEU A 44 -14.49 3.28 1.91
CA LEU A 44 -13.69 4.44 1.50
C LEU A 44 -12.21 4.06 1.53
N HIS A 45 -11.42 4.46 0.52
CA HIS A 45 -10.00 4.15 0.40
C HIS A 45 -9.17 5.43 0.24
N LEU A 46 -8.23 5.68 1.15
CA LEU A 46 -7.29 6.81 1.12
C LEU A 46 -5.93 6.42 0.50
N VAL A 47 -5.49 7.15 -0.54
CA VAL A 47 -4.28 6.82 -1.35
C VAL A 47 -2.94 7.06 -0.65
N SER A 48 -2.82 8.12 0.12
CA SER A 48 -1.60 8.48 0.87
C SER A 48 -1.99 8.77 2.30
N ALA A 49 -2.33 7.72 3.03
CA ALA A 49 -2.82 7.84 4.38
C ALA A 49 -1.65 8.12 5.34
N ASP A 50 -1.79 9.19 6.11
CA ASP A 50 -0.88 9.58 7.18
C ASP A 50 -1.71 9.72 8.46
N PRO A 51 -1.48 8.89 9.50
CA PRO A 51 -2.23 8.96 10.74
C PRO A 51 -1.97 10.26 11.52
N ASP A 52 -0.87 10.98 11.24
CA ASP A 52 -0.55 12.25 11.91
C ASP A 52 -1.20 13.46 11.21
N ALA A 53 -1.71 13.29 9.99
CA ALA A 53 -2.36 14.36 9.25
C ALA A 53 -3.78 14.62 9.82
N PRO A 54 -4.13 15.87 10.20
CA PRO A 54 -5.45 16.17 10.78
C PRO A 54 -6.63 15.73 9.91
N VAL A 55 -6.47 15.78 8.58
CA VAL A 55 -7.50 15.35 7.62
C VAL A 55 -7.86 13.86 7.78
N PHE A 56 -6.91 12.99 8.14
CA PHE A 56 -7.18 11.56 8.34
C PHE A 56 -8.16 11.34 9.49
N ALA A 57 -7.89 11.95 10.64
CA ALA A 57 -8.76 11.87 11.82
C ALA A 57 -10.15 12.44 11.55
N LYS A 58 -10.24 13.58 10.83
CA LYS A 58 -11.51 14.19 10.43
C LYS A 58 -12.31 13.29 9.50
N ILE A 59 -11.67 12.66 8.50
CA ILE A 59 -12.33 11.71 7.59
C ILE A 59 -12.82 10.48 8.36
N ARG A 60 -11.99 9.88 9.21
CA ARG A 60 -12.37 8.70 10.00
C ARG A 60 -13.58 8.99 10.89
N ALA A 61 -13.62 10.16 11.54
CA ALA A 61 -14.76 10.58 12.36
C ALA A 61 -16.05 10.77 11.54
N ALA A 62 -15.95 11.22 10.30
CA ALA A 62 -17.09 11.45 9.42
C ALA A 62 -17.57 10.20 8.67
N TRP A 63 -16.70 9.22 8.43
CA TRP A 63 -17.02 8.00 7.69
C TRP A 63 -17.47 6.88 8.63
N PRO A 64 -18.72 6.37 8.54
CA PRO A 64 -19.21 5.32 9.43
C PRO A 64 -18.87 3.89 8.94
N GLY A 65 -18.46 3.73 7.68
CA GLY A 65 -18.20 2.43 7.06
C GLY A 65 -16.74 1.98 7.15
N THR A 66 -16.39 0.97 6.37
CA THR A 66 -15.01 0.47 6.27
C THR A 66 -14.10 1.52 5.63
N LEU A 67 -12.96 1.78 6.27
CA LEU A 67 -11.90 2.66 5.79
C LEU A 67 -10.64 1.84 5.45
N VAL A 68 -10.24 1.91 4.18
CA VAL A 68 -8.98 1.34 3.67
C VAL A 68 -7.93 2.44 3.63
N ALA A 69 -6.79 2.23 4.27
CA ALA A 69 -5.68 3.18 4.27
C ALA A 69 -4.48 2.63 3.51
N ASN A 70 -3.91 3.43 2.59
CA ASN A 70 -2.68 3.09 1.90
C ASN A 70 -1.52 3.88 2.55
N PRO A 71 -0.60 3.24 3.29
CA PRO A 71 0.54 3.93 3.89
C PRO A 71 1.51 4.46 2.85
N VAL A 72 2.20 5.54 3.21
CA VAL A 72 3.44 5.95 2.54
C VAL A 72 4.60 5.17 3.15
N LEU A 73 5.30 4.41 2.32
CA LEU A 73 6.47 3.63 2.72
C LEU A 73 7.75 4.28 2.17
N GLU A 74 8.69 4.55 3.07
CA GLU A 74 10.03 5.07 2.75
C GLU A 74 10.98 3.97 2.28
N GLU A 75 10.81 2.75 2.80
CA GLU A 75 11.65 1.59 2.49
C GLU A 75 10.80 0.34 2.20
N MET A 76 11.36 -0.61 1.46
CA MET A 76 10.72 -1.88 1.14
C MET A 76 11.22 -2.98 2.07
N SER A 77 10.62 -3.05 3.27
CA SER A 77 10.89 -4.07 4.28
C SER A 77 9.60 -4.49 4.98
N SER A 78 9.56 -5.72 5.52
CA SER A 78 8.41 -6.20 6.29
C SER A 78 8.17 -5.36 7.54
N ASP A 79 9.25 -4.93 8.20
CA ASP A 79 9.18 -4.05 9.37
C ASP A 79 8.57 -2.68 9.03
N ALA A 80 9.00 -2.04 7.93
CA ALA A 80 8.38 -0.78 7.50
C ALA A 80 6.89 -0.93 7.17
N VAL A 81 6.51 -2.04 6.52
CA VAL A 81 5.11 -2.35 6.25
C VAL A 81 4.35 -2.53 7.57
N HIS A 82 4.85 -3.32 8.51
CA HIS A 82 4.21 -3.55 9.81
C HIS A 82 4.06 -2.27 10.63
N ARG A 83 5.13 -1.48 10.75
CA ARG A 83 5.10 -0.20 11.49
C ARG A 83 4.08 0.76 10.89
N ALA A 84 4.14 1.00 9.58
CA ALA A 84 3.23 1.95 8.93
C ALA A 84 1.76 1.47 8.95
N SER A 85 1.54 0.18 8.74
CA SER A 85 0.22 -0.44 8.80
C SER A 85 -0.37 -0.38 10.22
N GLY A 86 0.43 -0.73 11.23
CA GLY A 86 0.03 -0.70 12.63
C GLY A 86 -0.43 0.68 13.06
N ARG A 87 0.35 1.72 12.75
CA ARG A 87 -0.02 3.12 13.08
C ARG A 87 -1.35 3.55 12.45
N LEU A 88 -1.62 3.14 11.22
CA LEU A 88 -2.89 3.46 10.54
C LEU A 88 -4.08 2.70 11.12
N LEU A 89 -3.89 1.42 11.46
CA LEU A 89 -4.91 0.61 12.14
C LEU A 89 -5.23 1.19 13.52
N ASP A 90 -4.21 1.55 14.30
CA ASP A 90 -4.36 2.20 15.60
C ASP A 90 -5.07 3.55 15.50
N ALA A 91 -4.90 4.27 14.39
CA ALA A 91 -5.60 5.52 14.10
C ALA A 91 -7.04 5.34 13.57
N GLY A 92 -7.49 4.09 13.36
CA GLY A 92 -8.88 3.76 13.00
C GLY A 92 -9.10 3.32 11.55
N ALA A 93 -8.05 3.03 10.78
CA ALA A 93 -8.24 2.29 9.52
C ALA A 93 -8.71 0.85 9.82
N ASP A 94 -9.58 0.32 8.97
CA ASP A 94 -10.08 -1.05 9.09
C ASP A 94 -9.23 -2.04 8.26
N LEU A 95 -8.65 -1.56 7.16
CA LEU A 95 -7.89 -2.35 6.20
C LEU A 95 -6.71 -1.55 5.65
N ILE A 96 -5.66 -2.25 5.23
CA ILE A 96 -4.46 -1.64 4.65
C ILE A 96 -4.29 -2.06 3.18
N ALA A 97 -4.06 -1.08 2.31
CA ALA A 97 -3.74 -1.29 0.90
C ALA A 97 -2.25 -1.11 0.64
N LEU A 98 -1.61 -2.12 0.04
CA LEU A 98 -0.18 -2.11 -0.28
C LEU A 98 0.02 -2.23 -1.79
N GLY A 99 0.58 -1.20 -2.44
CA GLY A 99 0.84 -1.19 -3.88
C GLY A 99 2.19 -1.81 -4.24
N ARG A 100 3.26 -1.01 -4.13
CA ARG A 100 4.65 -1.41 -4.45
C ARG A 100 5.08 -2.74 -3.77
N PRO A 101 4.71 -3.02 -2.49
CA PRO A 101 5.04 -4.31 -1.90
C PRO A 101 4.40 -5.49 -2.64
N PHE A 102 3.13 -5.40 -3.05
CA PHE A 102 2.47 -6.47 -3.80
C PHE A 102 2.99 -6.59 -5.24
N LEU A 103 3.40 -5.48 -5.86
CA LEU A 103 4.01 -5.50 -7.18
C LEU A 103 5.25 -6.40 -7.21
N ALA A 104 6.12 -6.29 -6.22
CA ALA A 104 7.37 -7.04 -6.18
C ALA A 104 7.27 -8.40 -5.46
N ASN A 105 6.19 -8.66 -4.73
CA ASN A 105 6.06 -9.84 -3.86
C ASN A 105 4.70 -10.51 -4.11
N PRO A 106 4.62 -11.49 -5.03
CA PRO A 106 3.37 -12.20 -5.29
C PRO A 106 2.84 -12.96 -4.06
N ASP A 107 3.73 -13.31 -3.13
CA ASP A 107 3.45 -13.97 -1.86
C ASP A 107 3.56 -13.02 -0.64
N LEU A 108 3.36 -11.71 -0.84
CA LEU A 108 3.53 -10.68 0.19
C LEU A 108 2.90 -11.04 1.54
N VAL A 109 1.66 -11.52 1.54
CA VAL A 109 0.94 -11.87 2.78
C VAL A 109 1.68 -12.93 3.58
N ARG A 110 2.26 -13.93 2.91
CA ARG A 110 3.09 -14.96 3.56
C ARG A 110 4.38 -14.35 4.11
N ARG A 111 5.03 -13.47 3.35
CA ARG A 111 6.25 -12.79 3.81
C ARG A 111 6.01 -11.98 5.07
N LEU A 112 4.95 -11.17 5.10
CA LEU A 112 4.58 -10.38 6.27
C LEU A 112 4.27 -11.26 7.48
N ARG A 113 3.50 -12.35 7.31
CA ARG A 113 3.22 -13.29 8.42
C ARG A 113 4.46 -13.98 9.01
N LEU A 114 5.51 -14.13 8.22
CA LEU A 114 6.75 -14.81 8.61
C LEU A 114 7.89 -13.84 8.93
N ASP A 115 7.63 -12.53 8.89
CA ASP A 115 8.67 -11.48 8.92
C ASP A 115 9.81 -11.74 7.92
N ALA A 116 9.49 -12.34 6.77
CA ALA A 116 10.47 -12.69 5.75
C ALA A 116 10.92 -11.46 4.95
N PRO A 117 12.13 -11.46 4.37
CA PRO A 117 12.58 -10.36 3.51
C PRO A 117 11.66 -10.13 2.31
N LEU A 118 11.44 -8.86 1.97
CA LEU A 118 10.70 -8.47 0.77
C LEU A 118 11.65 -8.30 -0.42
N ASN A 119 11.20 -8.75 -1.59
CA ASN A 119 11.82 -8.37 -2.85
C ASN A 119 11.74 -6.85 -3.01
N GLN A 120 12.81 -6.25 -3.53
CA GLN A 120 12.82 -4.85 -3.92
C GLN A 120 12.07 -4.69 -5.24
N VAL A 121 11.41 -3.54 -5.42
CA VAL A 121 10.94 -3.18 -6.76
C VAL A 121 12.18 -2.97 -7.64
N ARG A 122 12.15 -3.53 -8.85
CA ARG A 122 13.19 -3.34 -9.86
C ARG A 122 13.13 -1.91 -10.42
N ASP A 123 13.79 -1.67 -11.55
CA ASP A 123 13.79 -0.36 -12.21
C ASP A 123 12.36 0.19 -12.36
N ARG A 124 12.18 1.48 -12.00
CA ARG A 124 10.89 2.18 -12.08
C ARG A 124 10.30 2.12 -13.48
N TYR A 125 11.14 2.11 -14.53
CA TYR A 125 10.69 1.96 -15.91
C TYR A 125 9.84 0.69 -16.09
N LEU A 126 10.23 -0.41 -15.43
CA LEU A 126 9.54 -1.70 -15.54
C LEU A 126 8.14 -1.69 -14.93
N MET A 127 7.79 -0.71 -14.08
CA MET A 127 6.43 -0.58 -13.55
C MET A 127 5.40 -0.18 -14.62
N TYR A 128 5.87 0.39 -15.74
CA TYR A 128 5.01 1.01 -16.76
C TYR A 128 5.28 0.50 -18.17
N VAL A 129 6.07 -0.56 -18.32
CA VAL A 129 6.33 -1.23 -19.59
C VAL A 129 5.51 -2.52 -19.68
N GLY A 130 5.18 -2.95 -20.90
CA GLY A 130 4.57 -4.26 -21.13
C GLY A 130 5.61 -5.37 -21.16
N GLY A 131 5.19 -6.59 -20.82
CA GLY A 131 6.04 -7.79 -20.85
C GLY A 131 6.00 -8.57 -19.53
N ALA A 132 6.78 -9.64 -19.46
CA ALA A 132 6.90 -10.45 -18.24
C ALA A 132 7.87 -9.83 -17.22
N ASP A 133 8.93 -9.18 -17.72
CA ASP A 133 10.03 -8.62 -16.93
C ASP A 133 9.55 -7.50 -16.01
N GLY A 134 9.69 -7.69 -14.70
CA GLY A 134 9.20 -6.76 -13.69
C GLY A 134 7.69 -6.80 -13.48
N TYR A 135 6.99 -7.80 -14.02
CA TYR A 135 5.54 -8.00 -13.85
C TYR A 135 5.20 -9.36 -13.25
N THR A 136 5.58 -10.46 -13.91
CA THR A 136 5.23 -11.84 -13.48
C THR A 136 6.43 -12.67 -13.05
N ASP A 137 7.62 -12.11 -13.10
CA ASP A 137 8.89 -12.80 -12.88
C ASP A 137 9.56 -12.44 -11.53
N TYR A 138 8.81 -11.84 -10.60
CA TYR A 138 9.26 -11.70 -9.22
C TYR A 138 9.21 -13.06 -8.50
N PRO A 139 10.32 -13.49 -7.86
CA PRO A 139 10.37 -14.79 -7.21
C PRO A 139 9.52 -14.82 -5.93
N THR A 140 8.86 -15.94 -5.66
CA THR A 140 8.26 -16.24 -4.34
C THR A 140 9.36 -16.65 -3.34
N LEU A 141 9.00 -16.83 -2.07
CA LEU A 141 9.90 -17.40 -1.08
C LEU A 141 10.39 -18.81 -1.45
N ASP A 142 9.57 -19.60 -2.15
CA ASP A 142 9.91 -20.98 -2.50
C ASP A 142 10.86 -21.06 -3.72
N ASP A 143 10.90 -20.00 -4.55
CA ASP A 143 11.81 -19.89 -5.71
C ASP A 143 13.23 -19.44 -5.32
N GLN A 144 13.40 -18.91 -4.09
CA GLN A 144 14.73 -18.49 -3.64
C GLN A 144 15.52 -19.71 -3.14
N PRO A 145 16.75 -19.91 -3.62
CA PRO A 145 17.60 -20.98 -3.10
C PRO A 145 17.79 -20.75 -1.60
N SER A 146 17.66 -21.82 -0.81
CA SER A 146 17.79 -21.74 0.65
C SER A 146 19.09 -21.03 1.05
N ARG A 147 19.09 -20.25 2.14
CA ARG A 147 20.33 -19.64 2.66
C ARG A 147 21.45 -20.66 2.90
N SER A 148 21.11 -21.94 3.09
CA SER A 148 22.06 -23.06 3.23
C SER A 148 22.81 -23.44 1.94
N SER A 149 22.35 -23.00 0.76
CA SER A 149 23.01 -23.28 -0.52
C SER A 149 23.94 -22.16 -1.01
N ILE A 150 24.11 -21.07 -0.25
CA ILE A 150 24.95 -19.92 -0.66
C ILE A 150 26.43 -20.04 -0.22
N VAL A 151 26.80 -21.12 0.45
CA VAL A 151 28.21 -21.40 0.78
C VAL A 151 28.83 -22.27 -0.33
N ALA A 152 29.54 -21.62 -1.26
CA ALA A 152 30.77 -22.10 -1.93
C ALA A 152 30.91 -21.54 -3.35
N PHE A 153 31.33 -20.28 -3.51
CA PHE A 153 32.12 -19.86 -4.67
C PHE A 153 33.08 -18.74 -4.27
N ASP A 154 33.91 -18.99 -3.25
CA ASP A 154 35.18 -18.27 -3.10
C ASP A 154 36.25 -19.08 -3.85
N GLY A 155 36.19 -19.00 -5.18
CA GLY A 155 37.28 -19.43 -6.05
C GLY A 155 38.31 -18.31 -6.17
N PRO A 156 39.62 -18.61 -6.22
CA PRO A 156 40.66 -17.60 -6.22
C PRO A 156 40.54 -16.68 -7.45
N ARG A 157 40.51 -15.36 -7.21
CA ARG A 157 40.72 -14.37 -8.26
C ARG A 157 42.14 -14.51 -8.78
N VAL A 158 42.27 -14.91 -10.04
CA VAL A 158 43.54 -14.86 -10.77
C VAL A 158 43.92 -13.39 -10.98
N VAL A 159 45.19 -13.09 -10.69
CA VAL A 159 45.82 -11.76 -10.72
C VAL A 159 45.84 -11.16 -12.12
#